data_AF-A0AA40HNH3-F1
#
_entry.id   AF-A0AA40HNH3-F1
#
_cell.length_a   1.000
_cell.length_b   1.000
_cell.length_c   1.000
_cell.angle_alpha   90.00
_cell.angle_beta   90.00
_cell.angle_gamma   90.00
#
_symmetry.space_group_name_H-M   'P 1'
#
loop_
_entity.id
_entity.type
_entity.pdbx_description
1 polymer ?
#
loop_
_entity_poly.entity_id
_entity_poly.type
_entity_poly.pdbx_seq_one_letter_code
_entity_poly.pdbx_strand_id
1 'polypeptide(L)'
;MPQTSIICSSVLGPSCSGQVPPGMGERGGGASGSGDLIFQDGRLISGSLEALMEHLVPTVDYYPDRTYIFTFLLSSRVFMPPHDLLARVGQIYLEQSQQLEAGSEKAMLKSFSAKIVQLLKEWTEAFPCDFQDEKAMAELKAITHRIMQCDEENGTVKKAIAQLTQSLLLSLAARSQLQELREKLRSPAVDKGPILKAKPPASQKDILGVCCDPLVLAQQLTHIELERVSSIHPQDLMQIVSHMDSRDKHRCRGDLTKTYSLEAYDNWFNCLSMLVATEVCRVVKKKQRTRMLEFFIDVARECFNIGNFNSMMAIISGMNLSPVARLKKTWSKVKTAKFDVLEHHMDPSSNFCNYRTALQGATQRSQMANSSREKIVIPVFNLFVKDIYFLHKIHTNHLPNGHINFKKFWEISRQIHEFMTWTRVECPFEKDKKIQNYLLTAPIYSEEALFIASFESEGPENHMEKDSWKTLRTTLLNRA
;
A
#
# COMPACT_ATOMS: atom_id res chain seq x y z
N MET A 1 10.42 -24.32 4.24
CA MET A 1 9.34 -23.37 4.60
C MET A 1 8.43 -23.22 3.40
N PRO A 2 7.10 -23.14 3.55
CA PRO A 2 6.21 -22.95 2.40
C PRO A 2 6.54 -21.61 1.73
N GLN A 3 6.64 -21.65 0.41
CA GLN A 3 7.03 -20.54 -0.47
C GLN A 3 6.16 -19.31 -0.19
N THR A 4 6.78 -18.18 0.15
CA THR A 4 6.13 -16.86 0.31
C THR A 4 5.91 -16.14 -1.02
N SER A 5 5.79 -16.86 -2.13
CA SER A 5 5.34 -16.30 -3.40
C SER A 5 3.83 -16.48 -3.54
N ILE A 6 3.16 -15.39 -3.95
CA ILE A 6 1.77 -15.29 -4.41
C ILE A 6 0.74 -15.00 -3.28
N ILE A 7 0.54 -13.71 -2.95
CA ILE A 7 -0.64 -13.24 -2.20
C ILE A 7 -1.77 -12.72 -3.13
N CYS A 8 -1.59 -12.72 -4.45
CA CYS A 8 -2.69 -12.41 -5.38
C CYS A 8 -3.43 -13.62 -6.00
N SER A 9 -2.94 -14.86 -5.87
CA SER A 9 -3.50 -15.99 -6.64
C SER A 9 -3.80 -17.30 -5.89
N SER A 10 -3.49 -17.48 -4.59
CA SER A 10 -3.57 -18.82 -3.96
C SER A 10 -4.37 -18.93 -2.65
N VAL A 11 -5.20 -17.95 -2.28
CA VAL A 11 -6.15 -18.10 -1.15
C VAL A 11 -7.41 -18.86 -1.58
N LEU A 12 -7.29 -20.12 -1.98
CA LEU A 12 -8.44 -21.02 -2.18
C LEU A 12 -8.07 -22.47 -1.84
N GLY A 13 -8.73 -23.01 -0.83
CA GLY A 13 -8.94 -24.44 -0.58
C GLY A 13 -10.44 -24.68 -0.34
N PRO A 14 -10.98 -25.88 -0.62
CA PRO A 14 -12.36 -26.04 -1.08
C PRO A 14 -13.42 -25.95 0.03
N SER A 15 -14.57 -25.48 -0.44
CA SER A 15 -15.82 -25.19 0.23
C SER A 15 -16.40 -26.37 1.02
N CYS A 16 -16.86 -26.10 2.25
CA CYS A 16 -17.91 -26.89 2.89
C CYS A 16 -19.22 -26.08 2.85
N SER A 17 -20.18 -26.61 2.10
CA SER A 17 -21.54 -26.10 1.95
C SER A 17 -22.34 -26.25 3.24
N GLY A 18 -22.74 -25.12 3.83
CA GLY A 18 -23.78 -25.04 4.86
C GLY A 18 -24.93 -24.18 4.34
N GLN A 19 -26.09 -24.81 4.11
CA GLN A 19 -27.34 -24.14 3.77
C GLN A 19 -27.83 -23.27 4.93
N VAL A 20 -28.30 -22.05 4.64
CA VAL A 20 -29.08 -21.22 5.56
C VAL A 20 -30.45 -20.95 4.92
N PRO A 21 -31.58 -21.22 5.61
CA PRO A 21 -32.92 -21.02 5.05
C PRO A 21 -33.42 -19.57 5.21
N PRO A 22 -34.45 -19.14 4.45
CA PRO A 22 -34.93 -17.76 4.46
C PRO A 22 -35.95 -17.52 5.58
N GLY A 23 -35.74 -16.46 6.37
CA GLY A 23 -36.71 -15.94 7.35
C GLY A 23 -37.42 -14.70 6.82
N MET A 24 -38.74 -14.77 6.71
CA MET A 24 -39.67 -13.68 6.42
C MET A 24 -39.90 -12.75 7.62
N GLY A 25 -40.33 -11.51 7.33
CA GLY A 25 -41.02 -10.57 8.24
C GLY A 25 -40.21 -9.30 8.48
N GLU A 26 -40.74 -8.08 8.50
CA GLU A 26 -42.07 -7.53 8.29
C GLU A 26 -41.89 -6.01 8.10
N ARG A 27 -42.79 -5.36 7.36
CA ARG A 27 -42.83 -3.88 7.22
C ARG A 27 -43.38 -3.26 8.50
N GLY A 28 -42.75 -2.19 8.97
CA GLY A 28 -43.34 -1.22 9.90
C GLY A 28 -42.80 0.18 9.57
N GLY A 29 -43.69 1.09 9.17
CA GLY A 29 -43.36 2.49 8.90
C GLY A 29 -43.46 3.38 10.13
N GLY A 30 -42.81 4.54 10.08
CA GLY A 30 -42.93 5.61 11.08
C GLY A 30 -41.89 6.70 10.83
N ALA A 31 -42.34 7.95 10.81
CA ALA A 31 -41.67 9.12 10.22
C ALA A 31 -40.70 9.90 11.15
N SER A 32 -39.81 10.64 10.49
CA SER A 32 -39.04 11.85 10.86
C SER A 32 -38.44 12.00 12.27
N GLY A 33 -37.12 12.12 12.31
CA GLY A 33 -36.36 12.73 13.40
C GLY A 33 -34.86 12.54 13.21
N SER A 34 -34.06 13.57 13.49
CA SER A 34 -32.60 13.60 13.44
C SER A 34 -31.94 12.54 14.37
N GLY A 35 -31.90 11.27 13.96
CA GLY A 35 -31.73 10.17 14.91
C GLY A 35 -31.03 8.88 14.42
N ASP A 36 -30.16 8.94 13.40
CA ASP A 36 -29.57 7.71 12.86
C ASP A 36 -28.10 7.48 13.24
N LEU A 37 -27.41 8.42 13.90
CA LEU A 37 -26.03 8.20 14.36
C LEU A 37 -26.00 7.50 15.72
N ILE A 38 -25.29 6.38 15.81
CA ILE A 38 -25.13 5.59 17.03
C ILE A 38 -23.72 5.78 17.58
N PHE A 39 -23.64 6.33 18.79
CA PHE A 39 -22.40 6.50 19.54
C PHE A 39 -22.29 5.48 20.68
N GLN A 40 -21.07 5.00 20.93
CA GLN A 40 -20.72 4.19 22.10
C GLN A 40 -19.47 4.79 22.72
N ASP A 41 -19.51 5.11 24.01
CA ASP A 41 -18.41 5.73 24.75
C ASP A 41 -17.84 6.99 24.06
N GLY A 42 -18.75 7.81 23.50
CA GLY A 42 -18.39 9.03 22.77
C GLY A 42 -17.79 8.80 21.37
N ARG A 43 -17.74 7.55 20.89
CA ARG A 43 -17.25 7.21 19.54
C ARG A 43 -18.40 6.81 18.63
N LEU A 44 -18.40 7.34 17.40
CA LEU A 44 -19.37 6.97 16.39
C LEU A 44 -19.14 5.52 15.93
N ILE A 45 -20.14 4.67 16.09
CA ILE A 45 -20.07 3.23 15.78
C ILE A 45 -20.82 2.90 14.49
N SER A 46 -21.97 3.52 14.25
CA SER A 46 -22.76 3.28 13.04
C SER A 46 -23.71 4.43 12.73
N GLY A 47 -24.24 4.44 11.51
CA GLY A 47 -25.37 5.29 11.14
C GLY A 47 -25.90 5.01 9.75
N SER A 48 -27.05 5.60 9.40
CA SER A 48 -27.49 5.65 8.00
C SER A 48 -26.49 6.44 7.16
N LEU A 49 -26.43 6.15 5.86
CA LEU A 49 -25.50 6.85 4.95
C LEU A 49 -25.78 8.36 4.98
N GLU A 50 -27.05 8.72 4.94
CA GLU A 50 -27.57 10.08 4.95
C GLU A 50 -27.15 10.82 6.22
N ALA A 51 -27.31 10.23 7.40
CA ALA A 51 -26.89 10.87 8.65
C ALA A 51 -25.36 11.02 8.74
N LEU A 52 -24.59 10.05 8.22
CA LEU A 52 -23.13 10.16 8.16
C LEU A 52 -22.69 11.27 7.18
N MET A 53 -23.38 11.41 6.04
CA MET A 53 -23.13 12.49 5.08
C MET A 53 -23.47 13.85 5.68
N GLU A 54 -24.57 13.97 6.41
CA GLU A 54 -24.94 15.20 7.12
C GLU A 54 -23.92 15.53 8.22
N HIS A 55 -23.42 14.52 8.94
CA HIS A 55 -22.38 14.69 9.95
C HIS A 55 -21.02 15.11 9.39
N LEU A 56 -20.77 14.89 8.09
CA LEU A 56 -19.57 15.39 7.39
C LEU A 56 -19.65 16.89 7.12
N VAL A 57 -20.85 17.45 6.95
CA VAL A 57 -21.01 18.87 6.63
C VAL A 57 -20.97 19.69 7.92
N PRO A 58 -20.03 20.64 8.07
CA PRO A 58 -20.04 21.58 9.20
C PRO A 58 -21.39 22.28 9.35
N THR A 59 -21.67 22.81 10.53
CA THR A 59 -22.78 23.76 10.74
C THR A 59 -22.24 25.02 11.40
N VAL A 60 -23.12 25.98 11.74
CA VAL A 60 -22.71 27.20 12.46
C VAL A 60 -21.98 26.87 13.76
N ASP A 61 -22.41 25.84 14.50
CA ASP A 61 -21.86 25.50 15.83
C ASP A 61 -21.01 24.22 15.85
N TYR A 62 -20.96 23.48 14.74
CA TYR A 62 -20.26 22.20 14.65
C TYR A 62 -19.21 22.19 13.55
N TYR A 63 -18.14 21.44 13.77
CA TYR A 63 -17.17 21.06 12.76
C TYR A 63 -16.74 19.60 13.02
N PRO A 64 -16.78 18.71 12.01
CA PRO A 64 -16.41 17.31 12.22
C PRO A 64 -14.95 17.17 12.61
N ASP A 65 -14.65 16.18 13.45
CA ASP A 65 -13.27 15.92 13.81
C ASP A 65 -12.49 15.41 12.59
N ARG A 66 -11.19 15.74 12.51
CA ARG A 66 -10.34 15.38 11.36
C ARG A 66 -10.25 13.87 11.13
N THR A 67 -10.36 13.07 12.18
CA THR A 67 -10.31 11.61 12.07
C THR A 67 -11.59 11.10 11.41
N TYR A 68 -12.75 11.67 11.76
CA TYR A 68 -14.02 11.41 11.10
C TYR A 68 -13.99 11.85 9.64
N ILE A 69 -13.54 13.08 9.34
CA ILE A 69 -13.43 13.59 7.96
C ILE A 69 -12.60 12.61 7.13
N PHE A 70 -11.38 12.29 7.56
CA PHE A 70 -10.52 11.35 6.82
C PHE A 70 -11.17 9.97 6.67
N THR A 71 -11.73 9.42 7.75
CA THR A 71 -12.33 8.07 7.76
C THR A 71 -13.56 7.98 6.85
N PHE A 72 -14.47 8.94 6.97
CA PHE A 72 -15.69 8.96 6.18
C PHE A 72 -15.38 9.26 4.71
N LEU A 73 -14.53 10.25 4.42
CA LEU A 73 -14.08 10.49 3.05
C LEU A 73 -13.37 9.28 2.46
N LEU A 74 -12.55 8.55 3.22
CA LEU A 74 -11.88 7.33 2.78
C LEU A 74 -12.89 6.24 2.41
N SER A 75 -13.77 5.92 3.35
CA SER A 75 -14.69 4.78 3.29
C SER A 75 -15.96 5.02 2.48
N SER A 76 -16.38 6.27 2.28
CA SER A 76 -17.56 6.62 1.48
C SER A 76 -17.48 6.06 0.06
N ARG A 77 -16.28 5.90 -0.49
CA ARG A 77 -16.02 5.26 -1.81
C ARG A 77 -16.54 3.84 -1.94
N VAL A 78 -16.79 3.14 -0.83
CA VAL A 78 -17.43 1.81 -0.81
C VAL A 78 -18.93 1.91 -1.08
N PHE A 79 -19.55 3.04 -0.72
CA PHE A 79 -20.99 3.24 -0.73
C PHE A 79 -21.45 4.17 -1.84
N MET A 80 -20.63 5.15 -2.21
CA MET A 80 -20.95 6.17 -3.21
C MET A 80 -19.69 6.77 -3.85
N PRO A 81 -19.76 7.25 -5.10
CA PRO A 81 -18.63 7.91 -5.73
C PRO A 81 -18.37 9.32 -5.14
N PRO A 82 -17.13 9.83 -5.18
CA PRO A 82 -16.78 11.14 -4.60
C PRO A 82 -17.59 12.32 -5.16
N HIS A 83 -17.93 12.32 -6.46
CA HIS A 83 -18.71 13.40 -7.07
C HIS A 83 -20.15 13.48 -6.52
N ASP A 84 -20.78 12.34 -6.23
CA ASP A 84 -22.11 12.32 -5.63
C ASP A 84 -22.08 12.84 -4.19
N LEU A 85 -21.01 12.53 -3.44
CA LEU A 85 -20.82 13.06 -2.09
C LEU A 85 -20.58 14.57 -2.11
N LEU A 86 -19.74 15.06 -3.04
CA LEU A 86 -19.53 16.50 -3.24
C LEU A 86 -20.82 17.23 -3.62
N ALA A 87 -21.61 16.66 -4.53
CA ALA A 87 -22.91 17.22 -4.91
C ALA A 87 -23.83 17.33 -3.68
N ARG A 88 -23.88 16.31 -2.80
CA ARG A 88 -24.67 16.38 -1.56
C ARG A 88 -24.14 17.45 -0.60
N VAL A 89 -22.83 17.59 -0.43
CA VAL A 89 -22.25 18.71 0.36
C VAL A 89 -22.69 20.06 -0.21
N GLY A 90 -22.67 20.20 -1.55
CA GLY A 90 -23.12 21.41 -2.23
C GLY A 90 -24.62 21.71 -2.07
N GLN A 91 -25.46 20.67 -2.02
CA GLN A 91 -26.89 20.80 -1.74
C GLN A 91 -27.14 21.22 -0.29
N ILE A 92 -26.51 20.57 0.69
CA ILE A 92 -26.66 20.93 2.11
C ILE A 92 -26.19 22.37 2.34
N TYR A 93 -25.08 22.79 1.72
CA TYR A 93 -24.64 24.18 1.76
C TYR A 93 -25.71 25.15 1.21
N LEU A 94 -26.33 24.82 0.08
CA LEU A 94 -27.37 25.66 -0.54
C LEU A 94 -28.59 25.84 0.36
N GLU A 95 -29.09 24.73 0.90
CA GLU A 95 -30.27 24.72 1.76
C GLU A 95 -30.03 25.56 3.02
N GLN A 96 -28.87 25.37 3.68
CA GLN A 96 -28.52 26.13 4.87
C GLN A 96 -28.20 27.59 4.58
N SER A 97 -27.54 27.90 3.46
CA SER A 97 -27.23 29.30 3.10
C SER A 97 -28.50 30.10 2.85
N GLN A 98 -29.50 29.52 2.17
CA GLN A 98 -30.79 30.18 1.91
C GLN A 98 -31.56 30.45 3.21
N GLN A 99 -31.50 29.55 4.18
CA GLN A 99 -32.13 29.74 5.49
C GLN A 99 -31.47 30.89 6.28
N LEU A 100 -30.14 30.93 6.32
CA LEU A 100 -29.39 31.99 7.00
C LEU A 100 -29.56 33.36 6.32
N GLU A 101 -29.64 33.39 4.98
CA GLU A 101 -29.91 34.61 4.21
C GLU A 101 -31.33 35.15 4.49
N ALA A 102 -32.34 34.26 4.52
CA ALA A 102 -33.71 34.63 4.87
C ALA A 102 -33.83 35.17 6.30
N GLY A 103 -33.02 34.64 7.23
CA GLY A 103 -32.93 35.12 8.62
C GLY A 103 -32.16 36.44 8.81
N SER A 104 -31.56 37.01 7.74
CA SER A 104 -30.64 38.17 7.82
C SER A 104 -29.38 37.92 8.67
N GLU A 105 -28.96 36.66 8.79
CA GLU A 105 -27.86 36.21 9.67
C GLU A 105 -26.48 36.24 8.97
N LYS A 106 -26.13 37.39 8.37
CA LYS A 106 -24.93 37.52 7.52
C LYS A 106 -23.62 37.06 8.18
N ALA A 107 -23.46 37.28 9.48
CA ALA A 107 -22.25 36.88 10.22
C ALA A 107 -22.15 35.35 10.37
N MET A 108 -23.27 34.67 10.64
CA MET A 108 -23.32 33.21 10.75
C MET A 108 -23.08 32.55 9.40
N LEU A 109 -23.64 33.12 8.31
CA LEU A 109 -23.37 32.68 6.95
C LEU A 109 -21.87 32.75 6.61
N LYS A 110 -21.20 33.88 6.91
CA LYS A 110 -19.75 34.02 6.69
C LYS A 110 -18.94 32.96 7.44
N SER A 111 -19.28 32.70 8.71
CA SER A 111 -18.63 31.67 9.54
C SER A 111 -18.83 30.26 8.95
N PHE A 112 -20.08 29.94 8.58
CA PHE A 112 -20.44 28.67 7.97
C PHE A 112 -19.72 28.45 6.62
N SER A 113 -19.72 29.43 5.72
CA SER A 113 -19.00 29.36 4.45
C SER A 113 -17.50 29.12 4.64
N ALA A 114 -16.86 29.75 5.64
CA ALA A 114 -15.46 29.52 5.96
C ALA A 114 -15.19 28.06 6.39
N LYS A 115 -16.10 27.46 7.17
CA LYS A 115 -16.02 26.05 7.57
C LYS A 115 -16.18 25.11 6.38
N ILE A 116 -17.07 25.39 5.43
CA ILE A 116 -17.19 24.61 4.19
C ILE A 116 -15.90 24.66 3.38
N VAL A 117 -15.30 25.85 3.22
CA VAL A 117 -14.00 25.97 2.54
C VAL A 117 -12.91 25.16 3.25
N GLN A 118 -12.91 25.15 4.58
CA GLN A 118 -11.98 24.33 5.36
C GLN A 118 -12.21 22.82 5.14
N LEU A 119 -13.47 22.35 5.10
CA LEU A 119 -13.78 20.95 4.75
C LEU A 119 -13.29 20.59 3.34
N LEU A 120 -13.56 21.43 2.33
CA LEU A 120 -13.11 21.21 0.96
C LEU A 120 -11.58 21.20 0.86
N LYS A 121 -10.90 22.04 1.66
CA LYS A 121 -9.44 22.05 1.76
C LYS A 121 -8.93 20.70 2.31
N GLU A 122 -9.51 20.22 3.42
CA GLU A 122 -9.11 18.94 4.00
C GLU A 122 -9.36 17.76 3.04
N TRP A 123 -10.46 17.80 2.27
CA TRP A 123 -10.72 16.80 1.24
C TRP A 123 -9.69 16.86 0.10
N THR A 124 -9.45 18.04 -0.47
CA THR A 124 -8.50 18.22 -1.58
C THR A 124 -7.06 17.90 -1.19
N GLU A 125 -6.66 18.12 0.06
CA GLU A 125 -5.36 17.74 0.60
C GLU A 125 -5.26 16.22 0.86
N ALA A 126 -6.29 15.60 1.42
CA ALA A 126 -6.29 14.18 1.74
C ALA A 126 -6.44 13.29 0.49
N PHE A 127 -7.29 13.70 -0.47
CA PHE A 127 -7.69 12.90 -1.63
C PHE A 127 -7.72 13.71 -2.93
N PRO A 128 -6.61 14.32 -3.37
CA PRO A 128 -6.60 15.14 -4.59
C PRO A 128 -7.00 14.36 -5.84
N CYS A 129 -6.80 13.03 -5.88
CA CYS A 129 -7.22 12.18 -6.99
C CYS A 129 -8.74 12.19 -7.25
N ASP A 130 -9.57 12.46 -6.25
CA ASP A 130 -11.02 12.53 -6.45
C ASP A 130 -11.40 13.63 -7.45
N PHE A 131 -10.57 14.67 -7.58
CA PHE A 131 -10.79 15.82 -8.44
C PHE A 131 -10.10 15.70 -9.82
N GLN A 132 -9.57 14.51 -10.17
CA GLN A 132 -9.26 14.18 -11.56
C GLN A 132 -10.54 13.91 -12.37
N ASP A 133 -11.61 13.51 -11.69
CA ASP A 133 -12.93 13.34 -12.28
C ASP A 133 -13.54 14.72 -12.60
N GLU A 134 -13.98 14.91 -13.84
CA GLU A 134 -14.53 16.18 -14.31
C GLU A 134 -15.78 16.60 -13.54
N LYS A 135 -16.62 15.64 -13.10
CA LYS A 135 -17.84 15.94 -12.33
C LYS A 135 -17.47 16.43 -10.93
N ALA A 136 -16.57 15.74 -10.24
CA ALA A 136 -16.09 16.17 -8.93
C ALA A 136 -15.46 17.57 -8.99
N MET A 137 -14.65 17.85 -10.01
CA MET A 137 -14.05 19.17 -10.20
C MET A 137 -15.09 20.25 -10.54
N ALA A 138 -16.13 19.91 -11.31
CA ALA A 138 -17.24 20.82 -11.59
C ALA A 138 -18.04 21.16 -10.32
N GLU A 139 -18.36 20.17 -9.48
CA GLU A 139 -19.04 20.39 -8.20
C GLU A 139 -18.20 21.27 -7.26
N LEU A 140 -16.89 21.01 -7.13
CA LEU A 140 -16.00 21.85 -6.33
C LEU A 140 -16.01 23.31 -6.82
N LYS A 141 -15.97 23.54 -8.14
CA LYS A 141 -16.07 24.89 -8.73
C LYS A 141 -17.43 25.53 -8.45
N ALA A 142 -18.52 24.78 -8.55
CA ALA A 142 -19.86 25.30 -8.28
C ALA A 142 -20.02 25.76 -6.82
N ILE A 143 -19.57 24.94 -5.87
CA ILE A 143 -19.63 25.25 -4.43
C ILE A 143 -18.77 26.48 -4.12
N THR A 144 -17.52 26.49 -4.57
CA THR A 144 -16.58 27.59 -4.30
C THR A 144 -17.02 28.89 -4.95
N HIS A 145 -17.53 28.87 -6.18
CA HIS A 145 -18.06 30.05 -6.85
C HIS A 145 -19.26 30.64 -6.09
N ARG A 146 -20.17 29.80 -5.59
CA ARG A 146 -21.32 30.24 -4.79
C ARG A 146 -20.86 30.91 -3.49
N ILE A 147 -19.88 30.32 -2.79
CA ILE A 147 -19.30 30.92 -1.58
C ILE A 147 -18.67 32.28 -1.87
N MET A 148 -17.98 32.44 -3.00
CA MET A 148 -17.32 33.70 -3.37
C MET A 148 -18.31 34.85 -3.63
N GLN A 149 -19.54 34.54 -4.05
CA GLN A 149 -20.58 35.55 -4.28
C GLN A 149 -21.08 36.19 -2.97
N CYS A 150 -20.92 35.52 -1.82
CA CYS A 150 -21.36 36.01 -0.52
C CYS A 150 -20.29 36.85 0.23
N ASP A 151 -19.07 37.01 -0.32
CA ASP A 151 -17.93 37.69 0.34
C ASP A 151 -17.73 39.12 -0.21
N GLU A 152 -18.32 40.11 0.46
CA GLU A 152 -18.29 41.53 0.05
C GLU A 152 -17.24 42.40 0.78
N GLU A 153 -16.62 41.96 1.89
CA GLU A 153 -15.95 42.93 2.80
C GLU A 153 -14.49 42.64 3.20
N ASN A 154 -13.93 41.44 3.06
CA ASN A 154 -12.53 41.19 3.48
C ASN A 154 -11.73 40.22 2.61
N GLY A 155 -12.35 39.49 1.67
CA GLY A 155 -11.65 38.64 0.70
C GLY A 155 -10.90 37.45 1.29
N THR A 156 -11.05 37.17 2.59
CA THR A 156 -10.34 36.09 3.30
C THR A 156 -10.77 34.72 2.78
N VAL A 157 -12.07 34.53 2.55
CA VAL A 157 -12.64 33.31 1.99
C VAL A 157 -12.22 33.13 0.54
N LYS A 158 -12.26 34.21 -0.26
CA LYS A 158 -11.73 34.21 -1.64
C LYS A 158 -10.26 33.80 -1.70
N LYS A 159 -9.42 34.31 -0.78
CA LYS A 159 -8.00 33.95 -0.68
C LYS A 159 -7.82 32.47 -0.30
N ALA A 160 -8.60 31.95 0.64
CA ALA A 160 -8.56 30.55 1.03
C ALA A 160 -8.96 29.62 -0.13
N ILE A 161 -10.00 29.96 -0.90
CA ILE A 161 -10.43 29.23 -2.10
C ILE A 161 -9.34 29.25 -3.17
N ALA A 162 -8.69 30.41 -3.39
CA ALA A 162 -7.59 30.52 -4.35
C ALA A 162 -6.40 29.63 -3.96
N GLN A 163 -6.03 29.62 -2.67
CA GLN A 163 -4.97 28.75 -2.14
C GLN A 163 -5.31 27.27 -2.26
N LEU A 164 -6.54 26.87 -1.90
CA LEU A 164 -7.04 25.51 -2.07
C LEU A 164 -6.93 25.07 -3.53
N THR A 165 -7.44 25.88 -4.45
CA THR A 165 -7.46 25.57 -5.89
C THR A 165 -6.03 25.45 -6.44
N GLN A 166 -5.14 26.36 -6.05
CA GLN A 166 -3.73 26.32 -6.44
C GLN A 166 -3.03 25.05 -5.94
N SER A 167 -3.20 24.71 -4.66
CA SER A 167 -2.61 23.52 -4.04
C SER A 167 -3.08 22.23 -4.71
N LEU A 168 -4.39 22.15 -5.00
CA LEU A 168 -4.98 21.01 -5.70
C LEU A 168 -4.39 20.85 -7.12
N LEU A 169 -4.36 21.93 -7.91
CA LEU A 169 -3.83 21.88 -9.27
C LEU A 169 -2.34 21.50 -9.30
N LEU A 170 -1.53 22.02 -8.38
CA LEU A 170 -0.12 21.63 -8.25
C LEU A 170 0.02 20.13 -7.91
N SER A 171 -0.80 19.64 -6.97
CA SER A 171 -0.80 18.23 -6.58
C SER A 171 -1.20 17.31 -7.75
N LEU A 172 -2.20 17.71 -8.53
CA LEU A 172 -2.65 16.97 -9.72
C LEU A 172 -1.59 17.00 -10.85
N ALA A 173 -0.97 18.15 -11.09
CA ALA A 173 0.07 18.30 -12.10
C ALA A 173 1.31 17.45 -11.78
N ALA A 174 1.78 17.49 -10.52
CA ALA A 174 2.91 16.67 -10.07
C ALA A 174 2.65 15.17 -10.27
N ARG A 175 1.42 14.72 -9.99
CA ARG A 175 1.00 13.32 -10.21
C ARG A 175 0.97 12.95 -11.69
N SER A 176 0.40 13.80 -12.53
CA SER A 176 0.36 13.58 -13.98
C SER A 176 1.77 13.46 -14.58
N GLN A 177 2.70 14.34 -14.17
CA GLN A 177 4.09 14.28 -14.61
C GLN A 177 4.79 12.97 -14.18
N LEU A 178 4.58 12.53 -12.93
CA LEU A 178 5.12 11.26 -12.44
C LEU A 178 4.57 10.06 -13.21
N GLN A 179 3.27 10.09 -13.55
CA GLN A 179 2.64 9.05 -14.36
C GLN A 179 3.25 8.99 -15.77
N GLU A 180 3.39 10.13 -16.45
CA GLU A 180 4.03 10.18 -17.77
C GLU A 180 5.48 9.68 -17.75
N LEU A 181 6.25 10.08 -16.73
CA LEU A 181 7.63 9.61 -16.56
C LEU A 181 7.66 8.10 -16.40
N ARG A 182 6.75 7.52 -15.62
CA ARG A 182 6.63 6.06 -15.45
C ARG A 182 6.26 5.36 -16.74
N GLU A 183 5.33 5.90 -17.52
CA GLU A 183 4.95 5.33 -18.82
C GLU A 183 6.11 5.40 -19.84
N LYS A 184 6.87 6.50 -19.84
CA LYS A 184 8.09 6.65 -20.68
C LYS A 184 9.21 5.70 -20.23
N LEU A 185 9.36 5.47 -18.93
CA LEU A 185 10.36 4.54 -18.37
C LEU A 185 9.94 3.08 -18.50
N ARG A 186 8.65 2.82 -18.70
CA ARG A 186 8.12 1.52 -19.12
C ARG A 186 8.54 1.27 -20.55
N SER A 187 9.82 0.96 -20.76
CA SER A 187 10.19 0.09 -21.86
C SER A 187 9.23 -1.09 -21.79
N PRO A 188 8.56 -1.51 -22.89
CA PRO A 188 7.79 -2.73 -22.83
C PRO A 188 8.74 -3.76 -22.24
N ALA A 189 8.32 -4.37 -21.13
CA ALA A 189 8.77 -5.72 -20.84
C ALA A 189 8.26 -6.53 -22.04
N VAL A 190 8.97 -6.42 -23.16
CA VAL A 190 9.01 -7.43 -24.17
C VAL A 190 9.34 -8.62 -23.33
N ASP A 191 8.36 -9.51 -23.26
CA ASP A 191 8.49 -10.92 -23.03
C ASP A 191 9.91 -11.31 -23.43
N LYS A 192 10.84 -11.21 -22.47
CA LYS A 192 12.16 -11.80 -22.62
C LYS A 192 11.79 -13.25 -22.42
N GLY A 193 11.36 -13.87 -23.53
CA GLY A 193 11.16 -15.30 -23.64
C GLY A 193 12.35 -16.00 -23.01
N PRO A 194 12.19 -17.27 -22.63
CA PRO A 194 13.01 -17.91 -21.62
C PRO A 194 14.48 -17.53 -21.81
N ILE A 195 15.06 -16.75 -20.89
CA ILE A 195 16.50 -16.46 -20.89
C ILE A 195 17.21 -17.76 -20.51
N LEU A 196 17.13 -18.74 -21.40
CA LEU A 196 17.75 -20.05 -21.27
C LEU A 196 19.06 -20.10 -22.05
N LYS A 197 19.47 -19.01 -22.72
CA LYS A 197 20.71 -18.98 -23.53
C LYS A 197 21.50 -17.67 -23.53
N ALA A 198 21.25 -16.72 -22.64
CA ALA A 198 22.18 -15.59 -22.46
C ALA A 198 23.09 -15.87 -21.26
N LYS A 199 24.25 -16.49 -21.52
CA LYS A 199 25.39 -16.38 -20.61
C LYS A 199 25.56 -14.87 -20.36
N PRO A 200 25.47 -14.36 -19.10
CA PRO A 200 25.63 -12.93 -18.88
C PRO A 200 26.96 -12.51 -19.52
N PRO A 201 27.00 -11.38 -20.25
CA PRO A 201 28.25 -10.93 -20.85
C PRO A 201 29.31 -10.89 -19.75
N ALA A 202 30.48 -11.47 -20.02
CA ALA A 202 31.54 -11.69 -19.03
C ALA A 202 32.05 -10.39 -18.34
N SER A 203 31.56 -9.22 -18.76
CA SER A 203 31.85 -7.89 -18.24
C SER A 203 30.84 -7.35 -17.23
N GLN A 204 29.70 -8.01 -16.97
CA GLN A 204 28.73 -7.50 -16.00
C GLN A 204 29.20 -7.77 -14.56
N LYS A 205 29.50 -6.69 -13.82
CA LYS A 205 29.91 -6.78 -12.41
C LYS A 205 28.80 -7.38 -11.56
N ASP A 206 29.19 -8.14 -10.54
CA ASP A 206 28.27 -8.61 -9.50
C ASP A 206 27.91 -7.48 -8.52
N ILE A 207 26.90 -7.69 -7.66
CA ILE A 207 26.54 -6.70 -6.65
C ILE A 207 27.77 -6.32 -5.81
N LEU A 208 28.61 -7.29 -5.43
CA LEU A 208 29.83 -7.04 -4.66
C LEU A 208 30.86 -6.17 -5.40
N GLY A 209 30.91 -6.24 -6.73
CA GLY A 209 31.72 -5.39 -7.59
C GLY A 209 31.14 -3.99 -7.83
N VAL A 210 29.85 -3.79 -7.51
CA VAL A 210 29.17 -2.50 -7.56
C VAL A 210 29.17 -1.81 -6.19
N CYS A 211 28.82 -2.56 -5.14
CA CYS A 211 28.77 -2.15 -3.74
C CYS A 211 29.23 -3.31 -2.85
N CYS A 212 30.29 -3.10 -2.08
CA CYS A 212 30.81 -4.10 -1.14
C CYS A 212 30.51 -3.77 0.34
N ASP A 213 29.84 -2.64 0.61
CA ASP A 213 29.41 -2.22 1.94
C ASP A 213 27.92 -2.56 2.16
N PRO A 214 27.60 -3.48 3.09
CA PRO A 214 26.22 -3.85 3.38
C PRO A 214 25.31 -2.69 3.80
N LEU A 215 25.86 -1.72 4.57
CA LEU A 215 25.11 -0.57 5.04
C LEU A 215 24.73 0.35 3.89
N VAL A 216 25.68 0.64 2.99
CA VAL A 216 25.42 1.46 1.81
C VAL A 216 24.37 0.80 0.93
N LEU A 217 24.43 -0.53 0.72
CA LEU A 217 23.41 -1.21 -0.06
C LEU A 217 22.02 -1.14 0.60
N ALA A 218 21.93 -1.34 1.92
CA ALA A 218 20.68 -1.22 2.67
C ALA A 218 20.10 0.20 2.63
N GLN A 219 20.94 1.24 2.60
CA GLN A 219 20.51 2.63 2.40
C GLN A 219 19.92 2.85 1.01
N GLN A 220 20.54 2.28 -0.05
CA GLN A 220 20.01 2.40 -1.41
C GLN A 220 18.70 1.61 -1.60
N LEU A 221 18.57 0.43 -0.98
CA LEU A 221 17.30 -0.30 -0.93
C LEU A 221 16.22 0.53 -0.24
N THR A 222 16.54 1.16 0.89
CA THR A 222 15.62 2.06 1.61
C THR A 222 15.17 3.24 0.76
N HIS A 223 16.06 3.84 -0.05
CA HIS A 223 15.69 4.86 -1.03
C HIS A 223 14.64 4.36 -2.02
N ILE A 224 14.88 3.21 -2.63
CA ILE A 224 13.97 2.62 -3.64
C ILE A 224 12.62 2.29 -3.00
N GLU A 225 12.62 1.72 -1.80
CA GLU A 225 11.41 1.41 -1.04
C GLU A 225 10.59 2.67 -0.73
N LEU A 226 11.22 3.73 -0.21
CA LEU A 226 10.54 4.98 0.12
C LEU A 226 9.95 5.65 -1.13
N GLU A 227 10.68 5.64 -2.26
CA GLU A 227 10.18 6.19 -3.52
C GLU A 227 8.96 5.42 -4.07
N ARG A 228 8.92 4.10 -3.87
CA ARG A 228 7.80 3.27 -4.30
C ARG A 228 6.60 3.42 -3.37
N VAL A 229 6.82 3.34 -2.06
CA VAL A 229 5.75 3.41 -1.05
C VAL A 229 5.12 4.81 -1.00
N SER A 230 5.86 5.87 -1.30
CA SER A 230 5.32 7.24 -1.40
C SER A 230 4.32 7.42 -2.54
N SER A 231 4.26 6.47 -3.47
CA SER A 231 3.27 6.45 -4.55
C SER A 231 2.01 5.65 -4.25
N ILE A 232 1.95 5.02 -3.07
CA ILE A 232 0.73 4.40 -2.57
C ILE A 232 -0.09 5.48 -1.88
N HIS A 233 -1.37 5.57 -2.24
CA HIS A 233 -2.31 6.51 -1.65
C HIS A 233 -3.37 5.80 -0.80
N PRO A 234 -4.03 6.50 0.13
CA PRO A 234 -5.03 5.87 1.00
C PRO A 234 -6.17 5.21 0.22
N GLN A 235 -6.61 5.83 -0.88
CA GLN A 235 -7.66 5.27 -1.73
C GLN A 235 -7.23 3.98 -2.45
N ASP A 236 -5.95 3.79 -2.73
CA ASP A 236 -5.43 2.55 -3.34
C ASP A 236 -5.64 1.40 -2.34
N LEU A 237 -5.31 1.63 -1.06
CA LEU A 237 -5.52 0.65 0.01
C LEU A 237 -7.00 0.38 0.26
N MET A 238 -7.87 1.39 0.12
CA MET A 238 -9.32 1.19 0.24
C MET A 238 -9.91 0.40 -0.94
N GLN A 239 -9.30 0.45 -2.13
CA GLN A 239 -9.72 -0.40 -3.25
C GLN A 239 -9.52 -1.88 -2.96
N ILE A 240 -8.55 -2.26 -2.11
CA ILE A 240 -8.40 -3.66 -1.65
C ILE A 240 -9.72 -4.15 -1.05
N VAL A 241 -10.36 -3.32 -0.22
CA VAL A 241 -11.68 -3.62 0.38
C VAL A 241 -12.77 -3.76 -0.70
N SER A 242 -12.86 -2.79 -1.62
CA SER A 242 -13.88 -2.77 -2.68
C SER A 242 -13.76 -3.90 -3.70
N HIS A 243 -12.54 -4.27 -4.09
CA HIS A 243 -12.29 -5.39 -5.01
C HIS A 243 -12.70 -6.73 -4.39
N MET A 244 -12.53 -6.91 -3.07
CA MET A 244 -12.92 -8.13 -2.38
C MET A 244 -14.43 -8.31 -2.37
N ASP A 245 -15.20 -7.25 -2.13
CA ASP A 245 -16.67 -7.29 -2.17
C ASP A 245 -17.22 -7.60 -3.58
N SER A 246 -16.48 -7.21 -4.63
CA SER A 246 -16.85 -7.45 -6.03
C SER A 246 -16.57 -8.88 -6.50
N ARG A 247 -15.50 -9.51 -5.97
CA ARG A 247 -15.16 -10.92 -6.24
C ARG A 247 -16.16 -11.89 -5.61
N ASP A 248 -16.67 -11.57 -4.41
CA ASP A 248 -17.72 -12.37 -3.75
C ASP A 248 -19.09 -12.23 -4.45
N LYS A 249 -19.29 -11.21 -5.30
CA LYS A 249 -20.57 -10.91 -5.99
C LYS A 249 -20.59 -11.18 -7.51
N HIS A 250 -19.59 -11.86 -8.08
CA HIS A 250 -19.50 -12.14 -9.53
C HIS A 250 -19.77 -10.92 -10.45
N ARG A 251 -19.38 -9.70 -10.03
CA ARG A 251 -19.54 -8.48 -10.84
C ARG A 251 -18.18 -7.80 -11.01
N CYS A 252 -17.34 -8.36 -11.86
CA CYS A 252 -16.15 -7.67 -12.34
C CYS A 252 -16.54 -6.67 -13.44
N ARG A 253 -16.93 -5.45 -13.05
CA ARG A 253 -16.99 -4.31 -13.97
C ARG A 253 -16.55 -3.04 -13.23
N GLY A 254 -15.28 -3.01 -12.85
CA GLY A 254 -14.57 -1.84 -12.34
C GLY A 254 -13.12 -1.94 -12.78
N ASP A 255 -12.65 -0.88 -13.44
CA ASP A 255 -11.36 -0.71 -14.10
C ASP A 255 -10.18 -1.40 -13.37
N LEU A 256 -9.59 -2.45 -13.98
CA LEU A 256 -8.36 -3.12 -13.50
C LEU A 256 -7.13 -2.18 -13.53
N THR A 257 -7.29 -0.95 -13.99
CA THR A 257 -6.20 0.00 -14.24
C THR A 257 -5.72 0.74 -12.98
N LYS A 258 -6.38 0.60 -11.83
CA LYS A 258 -6.16 1.45 -10.64
C LYS A 258 -5.34 0.85 -9.48
N THR A 259 -4.95 -0.43 -9.53
CA THR A 259 -4.09 -1.07 -8.50
C THR A 259 -2.59 -1.04 -8.81
N TYR A 260 -2.18 -0.29 -9.84
CA TYR A 260 -0.79 -0.32 -10.33
C TYR A 260 0.26 0.04 -9.27
N SER A 261 -0.02 0.99 -8.37
CA SER A 261 0.91 1.37 -7.29
C SER A 261 1.16 0.22 -6.31
N LEU A 262 0.09 -0.48 -5.91
CA LEU A 262 0.14 -1.63 -5.01
C LEU A 262 0.84 -2.82 -5.66
N GLU A 263 0.47 -3.14 -6.91
CA GLU A 263 1.08 -4.23 -7.68
C GLU A 263 2.55 -3.95 -7.97
N ALA A 264 2.91 -2.72 -8.31
CA ALA A 264 4.31 -2.33 -8.53
C ALA A 264 5.13 -2.44 -7.23
N TYR A 265 4.53 -2.21 -6.07
CA TYR A 265 5.21 -2.35 -4.79
C TYR A 265 5.39 -3.81 -4.38
N ASP A 266 4.37 -4.67 -4.54
CA ASP A 266 4.51 -6.12 -4.34
C ASP A 266 5.50 -6.73 -5.34
N ASN A 267 5.46 -6.30 -6.60
CA ASN A 267 6.42 -6.74 -7.61
C ASN A 267 7.87 -6.39 -7.24
N TRP A 268 8.11 -5.24 -6.61
CA TRP A 268 9.45 -4.89 -6.13
C TRP A 268 9.96 -5.88 -5.08
N PHE A 269 9.13 -6.29 -4.12
CA PHE A 269 9.48 -7.31 -3.13
C PHE A 269 9.89 -8.63 -3.80
N ASN A 270 9.12 -9.07 -4.80
CA ASN A 270 9.38 -10.29 -5.55
C ASN A 270 10.67 -10.16 -6.38
N CYS A 271 10.87 -9.03 -7.06
CA CYS A 271 12.10 -8.75 -7.82
C CYS A 271 13.34 -8.77 -6.92
N LEU A 272 13.29 -8.14 -5.75
CA LEU A 272 14.41 -8.12 -4.80
C LEU A 272 14.73 -9.53 -4.30
N SER A 273 13.71 -10.31 -3.94
CA SER A 273 13.88 -11.70 -3.49
C SER A 273 14.55 -12.56 -4.58
N MET A 274 14.08 -12.45 -5.82
CA MET A 274 14.63 -13.18 -6.96
C MET A 274 16.01 -12.68 -7.38
N LEU A 275 16.30 -11.39 -7.23
CA LEU A 275 17.63 -10.82 -7.45
C LEU A 275 18.62 -11.43 -6.46
N VAL A 276 18.30 -11.47 -5.16
CA VAL A 276 19.17 -12.10 -4.14
C VAL A 276 19.48 -13.55 -4.50
N ALA A 277 18.46 -14.34 -4.87
CA ALA A 277 18.68 -15.72 -5.31
C ALA A 277 19.54 -15.81 -6.57
N THR A 278 19.33 -14.91 -7.54
CA THR A 278 20.12 -14.84 -8.77
C THR A 278 21.58 -14.54 -8.48
N GLU A 279 21.84 -13.55 -7.63
CA GLU A 279 23.18 -13.14 -7.20
C GLU A 279 23.95 -14.27 -6.52
N VAL A 280 23.26 -15.11 -5.75
CA VAL A 280 23.86 -16.29 -5.11
C VAL A 280 24.09 -17.42 -6.10
N CYS A 281 23.06 -17.82 -6.86
CA CYS A 281 23.11 -18.98 -7.75
C CYS A 281 24.04 -18.79 -8.95
N ARG A 282 24.22 -17.56 -9.45
CA ARG A 282 25.14 -17.30 -10.56
C ARG A 282 26.62 -17.39 -10.18
N VAL A 283 26.94 -17.42 -8.88
CA VAL A 283 28.32 -17.52 -8.40
C VAL A 283 28.79 -18.98 -8.42
N VAL A 284 29.63 -19.29 -9.40
CA VAL A 284 30.15 -20.65 -9.64
C VAL A 284 31.04 -21.14 -8.49
N LYS A 285 31.96 -20.30 -8.00
CA LYS A 285 32.94 -20.70 -6.98
C LYS A 285 32.33 -20.68 -5.58
N LYS A 286 32.29 -21.84 -4.91
CA LYS A 286 31.74 -22.00 -3.55
C LYS A 286 32.21 -20.92 -2.55
N LYS A 287 33.51 -20.61 -2.50
CA LYS A 287 34.05 -19.58 -1.57
C LYS A 287 33.45 -18.19 -1.82
N GLN A 288 33.26 -17.82 -3.09
CA GLN A 288 32.64 -16.54 -3.45
C GLN A 288 31.14 -16.56 -3.13
N ARG A 289 30.48 -17.70 -3.34
CA ARG A 289 29.06 -17.88 -3.03
C ARG A 289 28.77 -17.78 -1.53
N THR A 290 29.63 -18.36 -0.69
CA THR A 290 29.60 -18.17 0.77
C THR A 290 29.69 -16.68 1.14
N ARG A 291 30.64 -15.95 0.54
CA ARG A 291 30.78 -14.49 0.75
C ARG A 291 29.54 -13.72 0.32
N MET A 292 28.90 -14.12 -0.79
CA MET A 292 27.65 -13.50 -1.27
C MET A 292 26.50 -13.68 -0.27
N LEU A 293 26.33 -14.88 0.29
CA LEU A 293 25.34 -15.14 1.34
C LEU A 293 25.63 -14.32 2.60
N GLU A 294 26.87 -14.33 3.09
CA GLU A 294 27.26 -13.53 4.26
C GLU A 294 27.02 -12.03 4.05
N PHE A 295 27.29 -11.53 2.84
CA PHE A 295 27.00 -10.14 2.47
C PHE A 295 25.51 -9.83 2.56
N PHE A 296 24.63 -10.65 1.96
CA PHE A 296 23.19 -10.41 2.04
C PHE A 296 22.61 -10.57 3.45
N ILE A 297 23.17 -11.45 4.27
CA ILE A 297 22.82 -11.54 5.70
C ILE A 297 23.13 -10.21 6.41
N ASP A 298 24.32 -9.64 6.15
CA ASP A 298 24.68 -8.34 6.73
C ASP A 298 23.80 -7.21 6.17
N VAL A 299 23.44 -7.22 4.88
CA VAL A 299 22.51 -6.23 4.29
C VAL A 299 21.13 -6.33 4.95
N ALA A 300 20.58 -7.53 5.13
CA ALA A 300 19.28 -7.74 5.78
C ALA A 300 19.29 -7.23 7.23
N ARG A 301 20.39 -7.42 7.95
CA ARG A 301 20.58 -6.85 9.29
C ARG A 301 20.62 -5.33 9.27
N GLU A 302 21.30 -4.70 8.31
CA GLU A 302 21.29 -3.24 8.19
C GLU A 302 19.91 -2.71 7.78
N CYS A 303 19.15 -3.43 6.96
CA CYS A 303 17.74 -3.13 6.69
C CYS A 303 16.91 -3.15 7.98
N PHE A 304 17.06 -4.17 8.84
CA PHE A 304 16.42 -4.22 10.16
C PHE A 304 16.78 -3.00 11.02
N ASN A 305 18.08 -2.68 11.13
CA ASN A 305 18.56 -1.55 11.93
C ASN A 305 18.01 -0.19 11.46
N ILE A 306 17.84 -0.02 10.15
CA ILE A 306 17.25 1.19 9.55
C ILE A 306 15.74 1.27 9.83
N GLY A 307 15.06 0.13 10.04
CA GLY A 307 13.60 0.03 10.09
C GLY A 307 12.99 -0.31 8.73
N ASN A 308 13.78 -0.79 7.77
CA ASN A 308 13.32 -1.29 6.48
C ASN A 308 13.02 -2.80 6.56
N PHE A 309 11.88 -3.14 7.14
CA PHE A 309 11.47 -4.52 7.34
C PHE A 309 11.05 -5.20 6.02
N ASN A 310 10.54 -4.45 5.05
CA ASN A 310 10.14 -4.99 3.75
C ASN A 310 11.33 -5.58 2.98
N SER A 311 12.41 -4.80 2.79
CA SER A 311 13.61 -5.28 2.11
C SER A 311 14.31 -6.38 2.91
N MET A 312 14.34 -6.29 4.24
CA MET A 312 14.86 -7.38 5.08
C MET A 312 14.13 -8.69 4.78
N MET A 313 12.80 -8.67 4.79
CA MET A 313 11.99 -9.86 4.53
C MET A 313 12.16 -10.38 3.09
N ALA A 314 12.30 -9.49 2.10
CA ALA A 314 12.58 -9.88 0.72
C ALA A 314 13.94 -10.59 0.58
N ILE A 315 14.98 -10.07 1.25
CA ILE A 315 16.32 -10.69 1.23
C ILE A 315 16.30 -12.08 1.90
N ILE A 316 15.65 -12.20 3.07
CA ILE A 316 15.48 -13.50 3.76
C ILE A 316 14.71 -14.46 2.85
N SER A 317 13.62 -13.99 2.24
CA SER A 317 12.79 -14.80 1.33
C SER A 317 13.61 -15.29 0.12
N GLY A 318 14.44 -14.43 -0.47
CA GLY A 318 15.35 -14.80 -1.57
C GLY A 318 16.36 -15.88 -1.18
N MET A 319 16.95 -15.80 0.02
CA MET A 319 17.87 -16.83 0.53
C MET A 319 17.16 -18.15 0.87
N ASN A 320 15.87 -18.08 1.24
CA ASN A 320 15.03 -19.23 1.56
C ASN A 320 14.36 -19.88 0.34
N LEU A 321 14.50 -19.32 -0.86
CA LEU A 321 14.05 -19.97 -2.09
C LEU A 321 14.77 -21.32 -2.26
N SER A 322 14.02 -22.34 -2.68
CA SER A 322 14.50 -23.72 -2.81
C SER A 322 15.84 -23.87 -3.57
N PRO A 323 16.08 -23.16 -4.70
CA PRO A 323 17.38 -23.23 -5.39
C PRO A 323 18.57 -22.77 -4.54
N VAL A 324 18.38 -21.85 -3.59
CA VAL A 324 19.43 -21.37 -2.69
C VAL A 324 19.52 -22.25 -1.44
N ALA A 325 18.39 -22.56 -0.82
CA ALA A 325 18.31 -23.34 0.41
C ALA A 325 18.88 -24.77 0.28
N ARG A 326 18.91 -25.33 -0.95
CA ARG A 326 19.47 -26.65 -1.24
C ARG A 326 21.00 -26.70 -1.32
N LEU A 327 21.69 -25.56 -1.36
CA LEU A 327 23.16 -25.50 -1.50
C LEU A 327 23.89 -25.85 -0.19
N LYS A 328 23.66 -27.06 0.34
CA LYS A 328 24.08 -27.48 1.68
C LYS A 328 25.58 -27.35 1.89
N LYS A 329 26.40 -27.61 0.88
CA LYS A 329 27.87 -27.49 0.98
C LYS A 329 28.30 -26.04 1.10
N THR A 330 27.57 -25.10 0.49
CA THR A 330 27.80 -23.66 0.68
C THR A 330 27.36 -23.21 2.06
N TRP A 331 26.13 -23.55 2.46
CA TRP A 331 25.57 -23.18 3.76
C TRP A 331 26.41 -23.68 4.93
N SER A 332 27.03 -24.86 4.83
CA SER A 332 27.97 -25.38 5.84
C SER A 332 29.20 -24.51 6.10
N LYS A 333 29.48 -23.53 5.22
CA LYS A 333 30.58 -22.58 5.34
C LYS A 333 30.15 -21.16 5.73
N VAL A 334 28.84 -20.88 5.72
CA VAL A 334 28.27 -19.59 6.10
C VAL A 334 28.16 -19.52 7.62
N LYS A 335 28.48 -18.37 8.21
CA LYS A 335 28.18 -18.11 9.63
C LYS A 335 26.69 -17.78 9.80
N THR A 336 25.87 -18.78 10.06
CA THR A 336 24.40 -18.66 10.05
C THR A 336 23.82 -17.93 11.26
N ALA A 337 24.54 -17.78 12.38
CA ALA A 337 23.98 -17.21 13.61
C ALA A 337 23.24 -15.87 13.43
N LYS A 338 23.75 -14.98 12.56
CA LYS A 338 23.05 -13.72 12.23
C LYS A 338 21.78 -13.96 11.41
N PHE A 339 21.82 -14.91 10.48
CA PHE A 339 20.68 -15.30 9.67
C PHE A 339 19.58 -15.93 10.52
N ASP A 340 19.95 -16.83 11.43
CA ASP A 340 19.01 -17.51 12.33
C ASP A 340 18.24 -16.49 13.22
N VAL A 341 18.92 -15.43 13.67
CA VAL A 341 18.27 -14.31 14.39
C VAL A 341 17.30 -13.55 13.49
N LEU A 342 17.68 -13.26 12.25
CA LEU A 342 16.81 -12.59 11.28
C LEU A 342 15.57 -13.44 10.93
N GLU A 343 15.74 -14.75 10.77
CA GLU A 343 14.63 -15.69 10.57
C GLU A 343 13.71 -15.72 11.80
N HIS A 344 14.26 -15.69 13.01
CA HIS A 344 13.47 -15.65 14.24
C HIS A 344 12.60 -14.38 14.33
N HIS A 345 13.09 -13.22 13.88
CA HIS A 345 12.28 -12.01 13.79
C HIS A 345 11.10 -12.16 12.81
N MET A 346 11.27 -12.96 11.75
CA MET A 346 10.26 -13.18 10.72
C MET A 346 9.49 -14.49 10.87
N ASP A 347 9.58 -15.13 12.04
CA ASP A 347 8.88 -16.37 12.31
C ASP A 347 7.35 -16.17 12.23
N PRO A 348 6.61 -17.00 11.47
CA PRO A 348 5.18 -16.83 11.26
C PRO A 348 4.32 -17.20 12.48
N SER A 349 4.89 -17.82 13.52
CA SER A 349 4.15 -18.23 14.72
C SER A 349 3.53 -17.04 15.43
N SER A 350 2.40 -17.29 16.09
CA SER A 350 1.65 -16.25 16.82
C SER A 350 1.37 -15.00 15.96
N ASN A 351 1.10 -15.20 14.67
CA ASN A 351 0.87 -14.14 13.68
C ASN A 351 2.04 -13.15 13.59
N PHE A 352 3.27 -13.65 13.47
CA PHE A 352 4.49 -12.83 13.35
C PHE A 352 4.74 -11.92 14.57
N CYS A 353 4.57 -12.44 15.79
CA CYS A 353 4.65 -11.63 17.02
C CYS A 353 6.00 -10.92 17.20
N ASN A 354 7.10 -11.58 16.84
CA ASN A 354 8.45 -11.01 16.94
C ASN A 354 8.64 -9.82 16.00
N TYR A 355 8.23 -9.97 14.74
CA TYR A 355 8.20 -8.88 13.77
C TYR A 355 7.32 -7.74 14.25
N ARG A 356 6.11 -8.02 14.74
CA ARG A 356 5.18 -6.98 15.21
C ARG A 356 5.74 -6.20 16.40
N THR A 357 6.45 -6.88 17.31
CA THR A 357 7.16 -6.23 18.42
C THR A 357 8.29 -5.32 17.92
N ALA A 358 9.07 -5.79 16.95
CA ALA A 358 10.13 -4.99 16.32
C ALA A 358 9.56 -3.78 15.57
N LEU A 359 8.45 -3.95 14.84
CA LEU A 359 7.75 -2.88 14.15
C LEU A 359 7.24 -1.84 15.15
N GLN A 360 6.63 -2.26 16.27
CA GLN A 360 6.16 -1.36 17.32
C GLN A 360 7.32 -0.53 17.91
N GLY A 361 8.47 -1.17 18.18
CA GLY A 361 9.67 -0.47 18.63
C GLY A 361 10.18 0.56 17.61
N ALA A 362 10.14 0.23 16.31
CA ALA A 362 10.50 1.16 15.24
C ALA A 362 9.50 2.33 15.13
N THR A 363 8.20 2.07 15.29
CA THR A 363 7.17 3.11 15.33
C THR A 363 7.39 4.08 16.49
N GLN A 364 7.68 3.57 17.70
CA GLN A 364 8.00 4.40 18.86
C GLN A 364 9.27 5.24 18.63
N ARG A 365 10.33 4.62 18.07
CA ARG A 365 11.56 5.32 17.67
C ARG A 365 11.27 6.46 16.69
N SER A 366 10.38 6.26 15.72
CA SER A 366 10.00 7.27 14.74
C SER A 366 9.24 8.45 15.38
N GLN A 367 8.34 8.17 16.33
CA GLN A 367 7.59 9.19 17.07
C GLN A 367 8.49 10.05 17.97
N MET A 368 9.53 9.46 18.56
CA MET A 368 10.48 10.12 19.45
C MET A 368 11.78 10.55 18.74
N ALA A 369 11.79 10.55 17.40
CA ALA A 369 12.99 10.75 16.61
C ALA A 369 13.59 12.15 16.78
N ASN A 370 14.89 12.21 17.04
CA ASN A 370 15.67 13.45 17.06
C ASN A 370 16.43 13.69 15.74
N SER A 371 16.42 12.70 14.85
CA SER A 371 17.03 12.75 13.52
C SER A 371 16.10 12.22 12.44
N SER A 372 16.31 12.62 11.19
CA SER A 372 15.55 12.11 10.03
C SER A 372 15.72 10.60 9.83
N ARG A 373 16.90 10.05 10.18
CA ARG A 373 17.18 8.61 10.12
C ARG A 373 16.27 7.79 11.02
N GLU A 374 15.99 8.28 12.21
CA GLU A 374 15.16 7.57 13.19
C GLU A 374 13.67 7.54 12.79
N LYS A 375 13.25 8.39 11.85
CA LYS A 375 11.86 8.44 11.37
C LYS A 375 11.51 7.28 10.44
N ILE A 376 12.50 6.60 9.85
CA ILE A 376 12.27 5.55 8.86
C ILE A 376 11.63 4.32 9.50
N VAL A 377 10.47 3.95 8.96
CA VAL A 377 9.75 2.71 9.23
C VAL A 377 9.16 2.25 7.89
N ILE A 378 9.53 1.08 7.41
CA ILE A 378 8.95 0.47 6.21
C ILE A 378 8.49 -0.92 6.63
N PRO A 379 7.17 -1.11 6.86
CA PRO A 379 6.64 -2.38 7.32
C PRO A 379 6.72 -3.43 6.20
N VAL A 380 6.61 -4.71 6.58
CA VAL A 380 6.36 -5.78 5.61
C VAL A 380 4.97 -5.57 5.02
N PHE A 381 4.92 -5.07 3.78
CA PHE A 381 3.69 -4.61 3.15
C PHE A 381 2.63 -5.70 3.06
N ASN A 382 3.06 -6.92 2.76
CA ASN A 382 2.18 -8.08 2.62
C ASN A 382 1.48 -8.48 3.93
N LEU A 383 2.11 -8.23 5.09
CA LEU A 383 1.46 -8.43 6.39
C LEU A 383 0.47 -7.31 6.70
N PHE A 384 0.81 -6.08 6.33
CA PHE A 384 -0.10 -4.94 6.46
C PHE A 384 -1.39 -5.14 5.62
N VAL A 385 -1.26 -5.51 4.34
CA VAL A 385 -2.40 -5.81 3.47
C VAL A 385 -3.23 -6.98 4.03
N LYS A 386 -2.57 -8.02 4.55
CA LYS A 386 -3.23 -9.14 5.22
C LYS A 386 -4.06 -8.69 6.42
N ASP A 387 -3.57 -7.75 7.23
CA ASP A 387 -4.30 -7.22 8.38
C ASP A 387 -5.56 -6.43 7.96
N ILE A 388 -5.46 -5.59 6.93
CA ILE A 388 -6.62 -4.89 6.33
C ILE A 388 -7.65 -5.90 5.78
N TYR A 389 -7.18 -6.95 5.11
CA TYR A 389 -8.03 -8.01 4.59
C TYR A 389 -8.81 -8.72 5.70
N PHE A 390 -8.16 -9.11 6.79
CA PHE A 390 -8.84 -9.78 7.90
C PHE A 390 -9.85 -8.86 8.59
N LEU A 391 -9.50 -7.59 8.84
CA LEU A 391 -10.46 -6.61 9.35
C LEU A 391 -11.69 -6.49 8.45
N HIS A 392 -11.49 -6.49 7.14
CA HIS A 392 -12.59 -6.44 6.17
C HIS A 392 -13.47 -7.69 6.21
N LYS A 393 -12.87 -8.88 6.27
CA LYS A 393 -13.59 -10.15 6.22
C LYS A 393 -14.35 -10.49 7.50
N ILE A 394 -13.85 -10.07 8.66
CA ILE A 394 -14.46 -10.41 9.96
C ILE A 394 -15.70 -9.55 10.25
N HIS A 395 -15.81 -8.36 9.65
CA HIS A 395 -16.91 -7.42 9.91
C HIS A 395 -17.71 -7.11 8.64
N THR A 396 -19.03 -7.00 8.72
CA THR A 396 -19.88 -6.59 7.59
C THR A 396 -19.84 -5.08 7.37
N ASN A 397 -20.03 -4.63 6.13
CA ASN A 397 -20.14 -3.19 5.81
C ASN A 397 -21.42 -2.56 6.38
N HIS A 398 -22.50 -3.36 6.46
CA HIS A 398 -23.77 -2.97 7.06
C HIS A 398 -24.09 -3.82 8.28
N LEU A 399 -24.69 -3.20 9.30
CA LEU A 399 -25.29 -3.86 10.44
C LEU A 399 -26.69 -4.39 10.07
N PRO A 400 -27.29 -5.31 10.88
CA PRO A 400 -28.60 -5.87 10.58
C PRO A 400 -29.74 -4.85 10.45
N ASN A 401 -29.59 -3.68 11.08
CA ASN A 401 -30.53 -2.56 10.98
C ASN A 401 -30.33 -1.68 9.72
N GLY A 402 -29.45 -2.09 8.80
CA GLY A 402 -29.14 -1.35 7.56
C GLY A 402 -28.07 -0.27 7.72
N HIS A 403 -27.69 0.10 8.95
CA HIS A 403 -26.67 1.13 9.20
C HIS A 403 -25.32 0.71 8.63
N ILE A 404 -24.53 1.69 8.19
CA ILE A 404 -23.12 1.50 7.90
C ILE A 404 -22.39 1.20 9.21
N ASN A 405 -21.59 0.13 9.21
CA ASN A 405 -20.73 -0.24 10.34
C ASN A 405 -19.50 0.67 10.39
N PHE A 406 -19.68 1.90 10.88
CA PHE A 406 -18.63 2.91 10.90
C PHE A 406 -17.41 2.51 11.76
N LYS A 407 -17.61 1.73 12.83
CA LYS A 407 -16.53 1.17 13.65
C LYS A 407 -15.52 0.37 12.81
N LYS A 408 -16.01 -0.47 11.90
CA LYS A 408 -15.15 -1.23 10.97
C LYS A 408 -14.28 -0.29 10.14
N PHE A 409 -14.88 0.74 9.54
CA PHE A 409 -14.16 1.67 8.68
C PHE A 409 -13.19 2.55 9.47
N TRP A 410 -13.53 2.90 10.72
CA TRP A 410 -12.61 3.57 11.62
C TRP A 410 -11.37 2.72 11.91
N GLU A 411 -11.52 1.42 12.18
CA GLU A 411 -10.38 0.51 12.41
C GLU A 411 -9.49 0.36 11.17
N ILE A 412 -10.09 0.22 9.98
CA ILE A 412 -9.37 0.16 8.69
C ILE A 412 -8.64 1.49 8.41
N SER A 413 -9.37 2.61 8.55
CA SER A 413 -8.85 3.97 8.34
C SER A 413 -7.68 4.27 9.28
N ARG A 414 -7.75 3.84 10.54
CA ARG A 414 -6.65 4.00 11.51
C ARG A 414 -5.37 3.32 11.03
N GLN A 415 -5.47 2.08 10.53
CA GLN A 415 -4.31 1.36 9.99
C GLN A 415 -3.74 2.02 8.73
N ILE A 416 -4.62 2.44 7.80
CA ILE A 416 -4.22 3.16 6.60
C ILE A 416 -3.54 4.48 6.95
N HIS A 417 -4.10 5.24 7.90
CA HIS A 417 -3.54 6.51 8.35
C HIS A 417 -2.13 6.32 8.95
N GLU A 418 -1.96 5.33 9.82
CA GLU A 418 -0.65 4.99 10.40
C GLU A 418 0.37 4.65 9.30
N PHE A 419 0.01 3.80 8.35
CA PHE A 419 0.87 3.47 7.20
C PHE A 419 1.25 4.71 6.38
N MET A 420 0.30 5.62 6.14
CA MET A 420 0.52 6.87 5.40
C MET A 420 1.45 7.85 6.11
N THR A 421 1.63 7.75 7.44
CA THR A 421 2.65 8.56 8.13
C THR A 421 4.06 8.16 7.71
N TRP A 422 4.29 6.87 7.48
CA TRP A 422 5.58 6.31 7.11
C TRP A 422 5.95 6.61 5.65
N THR A 423 4.97 6.70 4.76
CA THR A 423 5.20 6.97 3.33
C THR A 423 5.65 8.41 3.04
N ARG A 424 5.52 9.33 4.01
CA ARG A 424 5.90 10.74 3.90
C ARG A 424 7.34 11.03 4.35
N VAL A 425 8.07 10.01 4.81
CA VAL A 425 9.44 10.18 5.29
C VAL A 425 10.38 10.35 4.10
N GLU A 426 11.08 11.48 4.04
CA GLU A 426 12.17 11.68 3.07
C GLU A 426 13.40 10.84 3.47
N CYS A 427 14.00 10.17 2.48
CA CYS A 427 15.16 9.34 2.73
C CYS A 427 16.40 10.21 3.04
N PRO A 428 17.02 10.07 4.23
CA PRO A 428 18.10 10.93 4.68
C PRO A 428 19.49 10.49 4.20
N PHE A 429 19.57 9.36 3.49
CA PHE A 429 20.85 8.82 3.01
C PHE A 429 21.27 9.45 1.69
N GLU A 430 22.55 9.46 1.39
CA GLU A 430 23.03 9.92 0.08
C GLU A 430 22.60 8.96 -1.03
N LYS A 431 22.18 9.50 -2.18
CA LYS A 431 21.71 8.71 -3.33
C LYS A 431 22.88 8.28 -4.21
N ASP A 432 23.14 6.97 -4.31
CA ASP A 432 24.11 6.41 -5.26
C ASP A 432 23.39 5.87 -6.50
N LYS A 433 23.43 6.64 -7.59
CA LYS A 433 22.77 6.29 -8.84
C LYS A 433 23.31 5.01 -9.49
N LYS A 434 24.59 4.68 -9.28
CA LYS A 434 25.21 3.49 -9.89
C LYS A 434 24.69 2.22 -9.20
N ILE A 435 24.62 2.24 -7.87
CA ILE A 435 24.06 1.12 -7.09
C ILE A 435 22.57 0.97 -7.40
N GLN A 436 21.80 2.06 -7.40
CA GLN A 436 20.37 2.00 -7.71
C GLN A 436 20.09 1.51 -9.14
N ASN A 437 20.85 1.99 -10.12
CA ASN A 437 20.72 1.49 -11.49
C ASN A 437 20.96 -0.02 -11.55
N TYR A 438 22.00 -0.52 -10.86
CA TYR A 438 22.23 -1.95 -10.79
C TYR A 438 21.05 -2.70 -10.15
N LEU A 439 20.58 -2.27 -8.98
CA LEU A 439 19.45 -2.90 -8.28
C LEU A 439 18.17 -2.94 -9.12
N LEU A 440 17.94 -1.92 -9.95
CA LEU A 440 16.72 -1.80 -10.76
C LEU A 440 16.81 -2.50 -12.11
N THR A 441 18.01 -2.71 -12.67
CA THR A 441 18.18 -3.25 -14.03
C THR A 441 18.95 -4.56 -14.10
N ALA A 442 19.47 -5.07 -12.97
CA ALA A 442 20.20 -6.34 -12.96
C ALA A 442 19.31 -7.47 -13.50
N PRO A 443 19.88 -8.40 -14.31
CA PRO A 443 19.13 -9.53 -14.82
C PRO A 443 18.73 -10.45 -13.67
N ILE A 444 17.45 -10.81 -13.62
CA ILE A 444 16.89 -11.74 -12.65
C ILE A 444 16.64 -13.07 -13.37
N TYR A 445 17.08 -14.17 -12.77
CA TYR A 445 16.83 -15.51 -13.30
C TYR A 445 15.36 -15.90 -13.10
N SER A 446 14.81 -16.63 -14.08
CA SER A 446 13.56 -17.37 -13.86
C SER A 446 13.75 -18.45 -12.79
N GLU A 447 12.67 -18.96 -12.23
CA GLU A 447 12.73 -20.07 -11.27
C GLU A 447 13.46 -21.29 -11.86
N GLU A 448 13.15 -21.65 -13.12
CA GLU A 448 13.86 -22.71 -13.85
C GLU A 448 15.37 -22.44 -13.94
N ALA A 449 15.77 -21.22 -14.33
CA ALA A 449 17.18 -20.82 -14.45
C ALA A 449 17.92 -20.83 -13.10
N LEU A 450 17.24 -20.45 -12.00
CA LEU A 450 17.80 -20.58 -10.64
C LEU A 450 18.07 -22.03 -10.28
N PHE A 451 17.14 -22.95 -10.55
CA PHE A 451 17.35 -24.37 -10.29
C PHE A 451 18.49 -24.94 -11.12
N ILE A 452 18.61 -24.56 -12.39
CA ILE A 452 19.71 -24.99 -13.25
C ILE A 452 21.05 -24.54 -12.68
N ALA A 453 21.21 -23.24 -12.40
CA ALA A 453 22.43 -22.70 -11.82
C ALA A 453 22.76 -23.31 -10.45
N SER A 454 21.73 -23.62 -9.66
CA SER A 454 21.86 -24.31 -8.38
C SER A 454 22.39 -25.74 -8.54
N PHE A 455 21.84 -26.54 -9.45
CA PHE A 455 22.31 -27.91 -9.73
C PHE A 455 23.70 -27.94 -10.38
N GLU A 456 24.03 -26.98 -11.24
CA GLU A 456 25.38 -26.83 -11.79
C GLU A 456 26.41 -26.48 -10.71
N SER A 457 26.00 -25.68 -9.72
CA SER A 457 26.84 -25.29 -8.58
C SER A 457 27.05 -26.43 -7.57
N GLU A 458 25.97 -27.16 -7.26
CA GLU A 458 25.95 -28.31 -6.35
C GLU A 458 24.98 -29.36 -6.90
N GLY A 459 25.52 -30.47 -7.43
CA GLY A 459 24.71 -31.55 -8.01
C GLY A 459 23.66 -32.13 -7.05
N PRO A 460 22.68 -32.90 -7.58
CA PRO A 460 21.56 -33.42 -6.80
C PRO A 460 22.02 -34.38 -5.70
N GLU A 461 21.50 -34.21 -4.49
CA GLU A 461 21.92 -34.97 -3.30
C GLU A 461 21.08 -36.23 -3.06
N ASN A 462 19.83 -36.24 -3.53
CA ASN A 462 18.89 -37.35 -3.31
C ASN A 462 18.16 -37.75 -4.61
N HIS A 463 17.37 -38.83 -4.56
CA HIS A 463 16.65 -39.35 -5.73
C HIS A 463 15.62 -38.36 -6.29
N MET A 464 14.87 -37.65 -5.42
CA MET A 464 13.90 -36.64 -5.87
C MET A 464 14.58 -35.52 -6.65
N GLU A 465 15.70 -34.99 -6.14
CA GLU A 465 16.47 -33.96 -6.83
C GLU A 465 17.07 -34.45 -8.15
N LYS A 466 17.53 -35.72 -8.21
CA LYS A 466 18.01 -36.32 -9.45
C LYS A 466 16.91 -36.35 -10.51
N ASP A 467 15.67 -36.66 -10.12
CA ASP A 467 14.54 -36.71 -11.04
C ASP A 467 14.08 -35.31 -11.44
N SER A 468 14.02 -34.35 -10.51
CA SER A 468 13.79 -32.94 -10.84
C SER A 468 14.82 -32.39 -11.83
N TRP A 469 16.11 -32.70 -11.60
CA TRP A 469 17.19 -32.28 -12.49
C TRP A 469 17.08 -32.87 -13.89
N LYS A 470 16.73 -34.17 -14.00
CA LYS A 470 16.47 -34.81 -15.30
C LYS A 470 15.30 -34.13 -16.01
N THR A 471 14.19 -33.90 -15.32
CA THR A 471 13.01 -33.24 -15.89
C THR A 471 13.34 -31.84 -16.40
N LEU A 472 14.03 -31.03 -15.59
CA LEU A 472 14.51 -29.70 -15.98
C LEU A 472 15.39 -29.76 -17.23
N ARG A 473 16.34 -30.69 -17.28
CA ARG A 473 17.23 -30.87 -18.43
C ARG A 473 16.49 -31.32 -19.69
N THR A 474 15.50 -32.20 -19.57
CA THR A 474 14.66 -32.64 -20.69
C THR A 474 13.81 -31.48 -21.23
N THR A 475 13.20 -30.69 -20.34
CA THR A 475 12.42 -29.49 -20.74
C THR A 475 13.28 -28.46 -21.46
N LEU A 476 14.53 -28.26 -21.01
CA LEU A 476 15.49 -27.39 -21.69
C LEU A 476 15.85 -27.89 -23.09
N LEU A 477 16.12 -29.19 -23.23
CA LEU A 477 16.49 -29.81 -24.49
C LEU A 477 15.32 -29.79 -25.49
N ASN A 478 14.08 -29.94 -25.03
CA ASN A 478 12.88 -29.90 -25.87
C ASN A 478 12.49 -28.48 -26.33
N ARG A 479 13.01 -27.43 -25.67
CA ARG A 479 12.82 -26.02 -26.06
C ARG A 479 13.97 -25.47 -26.92
N ALA A 480 15.04 -26.23 -27.10
CA ALA A 480 16.27 -25.85 -27.81
C ALA A 480 16.24 -26.31 -29.26
#